data_AF-A0ABD7RWN5-F1
#
_entry.id   AF-A0ABD7RWN5-F1
#
_cell.length_a   1.000
_cell.length_b   1.000
_cell.length_c   1.000
_cell.angle_alpha   90.00
_cell.angle_beta   90.00
_cell.angle_gamma   90.00
#
_symmetry.space_group_name_H-M   'P 1'
#
loop_
_entity.id
_entity.type
_entity.pdbx_description
1 polymer ?
#
loop_
_entity_poly.entity_id
_entity_poly.type
_entity_poly.pdbx_seq_one_letter_code
_entity_poly.pdbx_strand_id
1 'polypeptide(L)'
;MKVWVMSLDHPEEDFRVSVYSLRYDCSDKQFSMPCPMGDDWLQEIRLRPAPLPALVKVDEGLMVVVFNEHESAHDFAAWLSDAEERAQHGYRTMRG
;
A
#
# COMPACT_ATOMS: atom_id res chain seq x y z
N MET A 1 7.55 -6.04 3.43
CA MET A 1 7.98 -4.92 2.57
C MET A 1 7.89 -3.61 3.34
N LYS A 2 8.89 -2.72 3.19
CA LYS A 2 8.82 -1.36 3.76
C LYS A 2 8.23 -0.40 2.73
N VAL A 3 7.38 0.52 3.15
CA VAL A 3 6.78 1.54 2.30
C VAL A 3 7.03 2.92 2.92
N TRP A 4 7.65 3.80 2.16
CA TRP A 4 7.85 5.20 2.50
C TRP A 4 6.89 6.04 1.68
N VAL A 5 6.01 6.75 2.36
CA VAL A 5 5.04 7.65 1.73
C VAL A 5 5.43 9.08 2.10
N MET A 6 5.61 9.91 1.08
CA MET A 6 6.05 11.30 1.24
C MET A 6 5.11 12.24 0.48
N SER A 7 5.05 13.49 0.89
CA SER A 7 4.42 14.55 0.11
C SER A 7 5.41 15.63 -0.31
N LEU A 8 5.13 16.30 -1.44
CA LEU A 8 5.98 17.38 -1.95
C LEU A 8 5.73 18.72 -1.27
N ASP A 9 4.50 18.95 -0.78
CA ASP A 9 4.11 20.17 -0.07
C ASP A 9 4.62 20.23 1.40
N HIS A 10 4.89 19.07 2.01
CA HIS A 10 5.44 18.91 3.36
C HIS A 10 6.55 17.85 3.36
N PRO A 11 7.71 18.12 2.72
CA PRO A 11 8.76 17.13 2.50
C PRO A 11 9.48 16.66 3.77
N GLU A 12 9.32 17.40 4.87
CA GLU A 12 9.85 17.04 6.20
C GLU A 12 9.00 15.96 6.90
N GLU A 13 7.76 15.76 6.46
CA GLU A 13 6.86 14.76 7.03
C GLU A 13 6.84 13.52 6.14
N ASP A 14 7.22 12.38 6.73
CA ASP A 14 7.25 11.10 6.03
C ASP A 14 6.52 10.00 6.83
N PHE A 15 5.70 9.20 6.13
CA PHE A 15 5.00 8.07 6.71
C PHE A 15 5.73 6.78 6.36
N ARG A 16 6.18 6.05 7.38
CA ARG A 16 6.86 4.76 7.22
C ARG A 16 5.94 3.64 7.66
N VAL A 17 5.46 2.86 6.70
CA VAL A 17 4.58 1.71 6.95
C VAL A 17 5.31 0.43 6.56
N SER A 18 5.17 -0.62 7.37
CA SER A 18 5.65 -1.95 7.03
C SER A 18 4.45 -2.86 6.80
N VAL A 19 4.36 -3.40 5.59
CA VAL A 19 3.28 -4.31 5.16
C VAL A 19 3.89 -5.65 4.75
N TYR A 20 3.15 -6.75 4.83
CA TYR A 20 3.65 -8.06 4.45
C TYR A 20 4.05 -8.09 2.97
N SER A 21 3.13 -7.69 2.09
CA SER A 21 3.32 -7.62 0.65
C SER A 21 2.49 -6.49 0.05
N LEU A 22 3.01 -5.80 -0.95
CA LEU A 22 2.29 -4.81 -1.73
C LEU A 22 2.85 -4.77 -3.14
N ARG A 23 1.95 -4.73 -4.13
CA ARG A 23 2.27 -4.66 -5.55
C ARG A 23 1.76 -3.34 -6.10
N TYR A 24 2.45 -2.83 -7.11
CA TYR A 24 2.03 -1.65 -7.86
C TYR A 24 2.04 -1.97 -9.35
N ASP A 25 0.89 -1.78 -10.00
CA ASP A 25 0.75 -1.89 -11.44
C ASP A 25 0.93 -0.50 -12.07
N CYS A 26 2.01 -0.34 -12.85
CA CYS A 26 2.33 0.90 -13.52
C CYS A 26 1.36 1.28 -14.66
N SER A 27 0.67 0.30 -15.25
CA SER A 27 -0.29 0.50 -16.36
C SER A 27 -1.61 1.03 -15.80
N ASP A 28 -2.14 0.36 -14.78
CA ASP A 28 -3.43 0.71 -14.17
C ASP A 28 -3.32 1.75 -13.04
N LYS A 29 -2.09 2.09 -12.65
CA LYS A 29 -1.77 2.97 -11.52
C LYS A 29 -2.44 2.52 -10.22
N GLN A 30 -2.44 1.20 -10.00
CA GLN A 30 -3.17 0.55 -8.92
C GLN A 30 -2.22 -0.17 -7.98
N PHE A 31 -2.49 -0.05 -6.69
CA PHE A 31 -1.85 -0.82 -5.64
C PHE A 31 -2.70 -2.04 -5.29
N SER A 32 -2.05 -3.17 -5.05
CA SER A 32 -2.73 -4.38 -4.60
C SER A 32 -1.97 -5.11 -3.50
N MET A 33 -2.72 -5.62 -2.52
CA MET A 33 -2.21 -6.40 -1.40
C MET A 33 -2.92 -7.75 -1.37
N PRO A 34 -2.19 -8.89 -1.34
CA PRO A 34 -2.82 -10.20 -1.17
C PRO A 34 -3.60 -10.26 0.15
N CYS A 35 -4.83 -10.71 0.10
CA CYS A 35 -5.71 -10.87 1.25
C CYS A 35 -6.52 -12.16 1.08
N PRO A 36 -5.88 -13.33 1.23
CA PRO A 36 -6.58 -14.58 1.02
C PRO A 36 -7.63 -14.78 2.11
N MET A 37 -8.80 -15.34 1.75
CA MET A 37 -9.89 -15.61 2.68
C MET A 37 -10.44 -17.01 2.46
N GLY A 38 -10.44 -17.84 3.51
CA GLY A 38 -10.81 -19.25 3.39
C GLY A 38 -9.91 -20.00 2.41
N ASP A 39 -10.51 -20.59 1.37
CA ASP A 39 -9.79 -21.34 0.32
C ASP A 39 -9.41 -20.48 -0.90
N ASP A 40 -9.77 -19.20 -0.92
CA ASP A 40 -9.47 -18.30 -2.05
C ASP A 40 -8.14 -17.58 -1.84
N TRP A 41 -7.08 -18.21 -2.35
CA TRP A 41 -5.71 -17.72 -2.27
C TRP A 41 -5.42 -16.53 -3.18
N LEU A 42 -6.32 -16.19 -4.11
CA LEU A 42 -6.09 -15.17 -5.14
C LEU A 42 -6.74 -13.81 -4.82
N GLN A 43 -7.41 -13.69 -3.67
CA GLN A 43 -8.03 -12.42 -3.28
C GLN A 43 -6.99 -11.34 -2.99
N GLU A 44 -7.33 -10.12 -3.41
CA GLU A 44 -6.49 -8.94 -3.28
C GLU A 44 -7.34 -7.75 -2.84
N ILE A 45 -6.80 -6.96 -1.91
CA ILE A 45 -7.30 -5.61 -1.62
C ILE A 45 -6.64 -4.68 -2.63
N ARG A 46 -7.45 -3.89 -3.34
CA ARG A 46 -6.98 -3.02 -4.43
C ARG A 46 -7.32 -1.58 -4.12
N LEU A 47 -6.40 -0.67 -4.44
CA LEU A 47 -6.62 0.77 -4.37
C LEU A 47 -5.98 1.46 -5.57
N ARG A 48 -6.75 2.32 -6.22
CA ARG A 48 -6.21 3.34 -7.12
C ARG A 48 -6.36 4.69 -6.42
N PRO A 49 -5.27 5.28 -5.91
CA PRO A 49 -5.33 6.58 -5.22
C PRO A 49 -5.90 7.66 -6.14
N ALA A 50 -6.66 8.58 -5.55
CA ALA A 50 -7.16 9.78 -6.21
C ALA A 50 -6.95 10.95 -5.25
N PRO A 51 -5.98 11.86 -5.51
CA PRO A 51 -5.12 11.95 -6.70
C PRO A 51 -4.09 10.81 -6.83
N LEU A 52 -3.53 10.66 -8.04
CA LEU A 52 -2.48 9.68 -8.31
C LEU A 52 -1.15 10.13 -7.67
N PRO A 53 -0.30 9.18 -7.23
CA PRO A 53 1.04 9.52 -6.78
C PRO A 53 1.86 10.11 -7.94
N ALA A 54 2.67 11.12 -7.61
CA ALA A 54 3.62 11.75 -8.52
C ALA A 54 4.77 10.79 -8.88
N LEU A 55 5.18 9.95 -7.93
CA LEU A 55 6.23 8.95 -8.13
C LEU A 55 5.93 7.67 -7.37
N VAL A 56 6.20 6.53 -8.00
CA VAL A 56 6.30 5.24 -7.32
C VAL A 56 7.60 4.58 -7.76
N LYS A 57 8.44 4.21 -6.80
CA LYS A 57 9.70 3.49 -7.04
C LYS A 57 9.77 2.28 -6.11
N VAL A 58 10.20 1.15 -6.64
CA VAL A 58 10.42 -0.08 -5.87
C VAL A 58 11.88 -0.45 -5.99
N ASP A 59 12.55 -0.62 -4.85
CA ASP A 59 13.97 -0.94 -4.77
C ASP A 59 14.23 -1.82 -3.56
N GLU A 60 14.83 -3.00 -3.76
CA GLU A 60 15.29 -3.94 -2.71
C GLU A 60 14.38 -4.07 -1.46
N GLY A 61 13.08 -4.27 -1.66
CA GLY A 61 12.11 -4.47 -0.56
C GLY A 61 11.63 -3.20 0.14
N LEU A 62 12.04 -2.04 -0.37
CA LEU A 62 11.49 -0.71 -0.07
C LEU A 62 10.67 -0.21 -1.27
N MET A 63 9.46 0.27 -1.01
CA MET A 63 8.68 1.05 -1.97
C MET A 63 8.61 2.49 -1.51
N VAL A 64 8.96 3.42 -2.39
CA VAL A 64 8.83 4.86 -2.16
C VAL A 64 7.65 5.36 -3.00
N VAL A 65 6.69 6.01 -2.35
CA VAL A 65 5.50 6.59 -2.96
C VAL A 65 5.47 8.08 -2.61
N VAL A 66 5.40 8.93 -3.62
CA VAL A 66 5.39 10.39 -3.45
C VAL A 66 4.09 10.94 -3.99
N PHE A 67 3.40 11.73 -3.18
CA PHE A 67 2.22 12.51 -3.56
C PHE A 67 2.54 14.00 -3.63
N ASN A 68 1.74 14.76 -4.36
CA ASN A 68 1.87 16.22 -4.34
C ASN A 68 1.36 16.80 -3.00
N GLU A 69 0.25 16.26 -2.51
CA GLU A 69 -0.50 16.76 -1.36
C GLU A 69 -0.29 15.87 -0.13
N HIS A 70 -0.10 16.48 1.03
CA HIS A 70 0.09 15.77 2.30
C HIS A 70 -1.11 14.92 2.69
N GLU A 71 -2.33 15.41 2.48
CA GLU A 71 -3.58 14.67 2.75
C GLU A 71 -3.62 13.36 1.97
N SER A 72 -3.20 13.38 0.70
CA SER A 72 -3.14 12.16 -0.13
C SER A 72 -2.12 11.14 0.38
N ALA A 73 -0.96 11.63 0.84
CA ALA A 73 0.06 10.78 1.44
C ALA A 73 -0.43 10.15 2.75
N HIS A 74 -1.10 10.94 3.59
CA HIS A 74 -1.70 10.49 4.84
C HIS A 74 -2.80 9.45 4.61
N ASP A 75 -3.74 9.71 3.70
CA ASP A 75 -4.84 8.79 3.37
C ASP A 75 -4.32 7.47 2.80
N PHE A 76 -3.30 7.53 1.94
CA PHE A 76 -2.65 6.34 1.43
C PHE A 76 -1.94 5.54 2.54
N ALA A 77 -1.27 6.21 3.48
CA ALA A 77 -0.64 5.55 4.63
C ALA A 77 -1.67 4.90 5.58
N ALA A 78 -2.82 5.56 5.78
CA ALA A 78 -3.94 4.99 6.52
C ALA A 78 -4.50 3.75 5.83
N TRP A 79 -4.71 3.81 4.51
CA TRP A 79 -5.14 2.65 3.73
C TRP A 79 -4.14 1.49 3.79
N LEU A 80 -2.83 1.75 3.73
CA LEU A 80 -1.81 0.70 3.86
C LEU A 80 -1.93 -0.05 5.19
N SER A 81 -2.22 0.68 6.27
CA SER A 81 -2.38 0.10 7.60
C SER A 81 -3.65 -0.75 7.71
N ASP A 82 -4.78 -0.24 7.21
CA ASP A 82 -6.04 -1.01 7.14
C ASP A 82 -5.90 -2.27 6.28
N ALA A 83 -5.30 -2.12 5.09
CA ALA A 83 -5.12 -3.23 4.16
C ALA A 83 -4.23 -4.32 4.76
N GLU A 84 -3.18 -3.95 5.49
CA GLU A 84 -2.32 -4.90 6.19
C GLU A 84 -3.07 -5.66 7.29
N GLU A 85 -3.86 -4.96 8.11
CA GLU A 85 -4.66 -5.61 9.15
C GLU A 85 -5.66 -6.62 8.54
N ARG A 86 -6.33 -6.22 7.46
CA ARG A 86 -7.27 -7.08 6.74
C ARG A 86 -6.58 -8.27 6.09
N ALA A 87 -5.42 -8.06 5.47
CA ALA A 87 -4.62 -9.12 4.89
C ALA A 87 -4.21 -10.13 5.98
N GLN A 88 -3.68 -9.66 7.12
CA GLN A 88 -3.33 -10.51 8.25
C GLN A 88 -4.54 -11.27 8.81
N HIS A 89 -5.70 -10.63 8.90
CA HIS A 89 -6.93 -11.31 9.28
C HIS A 89 -7.27 -12.44 8.29
N GLY A 90 -7.24 -12.15 6.99
CA GLY A 90 -7.42 -13.13 5.93
C GLY A 90 -6.50 -14.35 6.10
N TYR A 91 -5.19 -14.12 6.27
CA TYR A 91 -4.22 -15.18 6.53
C TYR A 91 -4.55 -16.01 7.78
N ARG A 92 -5.09 -15.42 8.85
CA ARG A 92 -5.52 -16.15 10.06
C ARG A 92 -6.78 -16.99 9.84
N THR A 93 -7.65 -16.61 8.90
CA THR A 93 -8.85 -17.38 8.57
C THR A 93 -8.56 -18.60 7.72
N MET A 94 -7.38 -18.68 7.09
CA MET A 94 -6.92 -19.87 6.39
C MET A 94 -6.62 -20.96 7.41
N ARG A 95 -7.58 -21.85 7.64
CA ARG A 95 -7.40 -23.07 8.44
C ARG A 95 -6.90 -24.17 7.51
N GLY A 96 -5.61 -24.46 7.60
CA GLY A 96 -5.04 -25.76 7.24
C GLY A 96 -4.91 -26.63 8.49
#